data_AF-W1X3M4-F1
#
_entry.id   AF-W1X3M4-F1
#
_cell.length_a   1.000
_cell.length_b   1.000
_cell.length_c   1.000
_cell.angle_alpha   90.00
_cell.angle_beta   90.00
_cell.angle_gamma   90.00
#
_symmetry.space_group_name_H-M   'P 1'
#
loop_
_entity.id
_entity.type
_entity.pdbx_description
1 polymer ?
#
loop_
_entity_poly.entity_id
_entity_poly.type
_entity_poly.pdbx_seq_one_letter_code
_entity_poly.pdbx_strand_id
1 'polypeptide(L)'
;MSLMFLLAINIGGALQPLFDVGSVALFVHGIQWIGYTLHFPDWLTIFLAQGLGGGINTVLPLVPQIGMMYLFLSFLEDSGYMARAAFVMDRLMQALGLPGKSFVPLIVGFGCNVPSVMGARTLDAPRERLMTIMMAPFMSCGARLAIFAVFAAAFFGQNGALAVFSLYMLGIVMAVLTGLMLKYTIMRGEATPFVMELPVYHVPHVKSLIIQTWQRLKGFVLRAGKVIIIVSIFLSAFNSFSLSGKIVDNINDSALASVSRVITPVFKPIGVHEDNWQATVGLFTGAMAKEVVVGTLNTLYTAENIQDEEFNPAEFNLGEELFSAVDETWQSLKDTFSLSVLMNPIEASKGDGEMGTGAMGVMDQKFGSAAAAYSYLIFVLLYVPCISVMGAIARESSRGWMGFSILWGLNIAYSLATLFYQVASYSQHPTYSLVCILAVILFNIVVIGLLRRARSRVNIELLATRKSVSSCCAASTTGDCH
;
A
#
# COMPACT_ATOMS: atom_id res chain seq x y z
N MET A 1 15.74 5.75 -12.89
CA MET A 1 14.58 5.37 -12.05
C MET A 1 14.52 6.17 -10.76
N SER A 2 15.59 6.26 -9.98
CA SER A 2 15.61 7.11 -8.77
C SER A 2 15.26 8.58 -9.06
N LEU A 3 15.80 9.15 -10.14
CA LEU A 3 15.46 10.51 -10.59
C LEU A 3 13.97 10.67 -10.94
N MET A 4 13.39 9.65 -11.55
CA MET A 4 11.96 9.62 -11.93
C MET A 4 11.08 9.63 -10.69
N PHE A 5 11.41 8.78 -9.72
CA PHE A 5 10.69 8.67 -8.46
C PHE A 5 10.80 9.96 -7.66
N LEU A 6 12.01 10.54 -7.59
CA LEU A 6 12.26 11.81 -6.95
C LEU A 6 11.44 12.95 -7.58
N LEU A 7 11.41 13.05 -8.91
CA LEU A 7 10.63 14.06 -9.62
C LEU A 7 9.12 13.84 -9.48
N ALA A 8 8.66 12.59 -9.59
CA ALA A 8 7.26 12.23 -9.41
C ALA A 8 6.77 12.64 -8.02
N ILE A 9 7.55 12.31 -6.99
CA ILE A 9 7.19 12.56 -5.60
C ILE A 9 7.21 14.03 -5.26
N ASN A 10 8.27 14.73 -5.67
CA ASN A 10 8.42 16.15 -5.41
C ASN A 10 7.31 16.96 -6.08
N ILE A 11 7.09 16.75 -7.38
CA ILE A 11 6.09 17.51 -8.13
C ILE A 11 4.67 17.15 -7.67
N GLY A 12 4.42 15.87 -7.36
CA GLY A 12 3.11 15.44 -6.89
C GLY A 12 2.80 15.93 -5.47
N GLY A 13 3.76 15.83 -4.54
CA GLY A 13 3.64 16.36 -3.18
C GLY A 13 3.48 17.88 -3.16
N ALA A 14 4.16 18.61 -4.05
CA ALA A 14 3.99 20.06 -4.19
C ALA A 14 2.55 20.48 -4.54
N LEU A 15 1.83 19.63 -5.29
CA LEU A 15 0.46 19.87 -5.73
C LEU A 15 -0.59 19.37 -4.72
N GLN A 16 -0.17 18.67 -3.68
CA GLN A 16 -1.06 18.04 -2.71
C GLN A 16 -1.89 19.01 -1.88
N PRO A 17 -1.37 20.14 -1.34
CA PRO A 17 -2.15 21.02 -0.46
C PRO A 17 -3.44 21.52 -1.10
N LEU A 18 -3.43 21.78 -2.42
CA LEU A 18 -4.61 22.16 -3.20
C LEU A 18 -5.75 21.15 -3.08
N PHE A 19 -5.41 19.87 -3.08
CA PHE A 19 -6.38 18.78 -3.00
C PHE A 19 -6.73 18.42 -1.56
N ASP A 20 -5.80 18.61 -0.63
CA ASP A 20 -6.03 18.35 0.79
C ASP A 20 -6.93 19.42 1.41
N VAL A 21 -6.42 20.64 1.56
CA VAL A 21 -7.14 21.79 2.13
C VAL A 21 -8.42 22.06 1.34
N GLY A 22 -8.36 21.99 0.00
CA GLY A 22 -9.53 22.17 -0.85
C GLY A 22 -10.62 21.11 -0.61
N SER A 23 -10.24 19.86 -0.32
CA SER A 23 -11.22 18.81 -0.02
C SER A 23 -11.76 18.87 1.41
N VAL A 24 -10.96 19.29 2.39
CA VAL A 24 -11.42 19.58 3.75
C VAL A 24 -12.46 20.70 3.73
N ALA A 25 -12.14 21.82 3.08
CA ALA A 25 -13.02 22.96 2.93
C ALA A 25 -14.37 22.59 2.29
N LEU A 26 -14.33 21.86 1.17
CA LEU A 26 -15.53 21.52 0.41
C LEU A 26 -16.36 20.41 1.05
N PHE A 27 -15.72 19.34 1.52
CA PHE A 27 -16.42 18.11 1.89
C PHE A 27 -16.48 17.86 3.40
N VAL A 28 -15.60 18.43 4.21
CA VAL A 28 -15.67 18.28 5.67
C VAL A 28 -16.37 19.51 6.25
N HIS A 29 -15.76 20.68 6.16
CA HIS A 29 -16.35 21.92 6.68
C HIS A 29 -17.60 22.33 5.93
N GLY A 30 -17.62 22.17 4.60
CA GLY A 30 -18.83 22.39 3.80
C GLY A 30 -20.02 21.53 4.24
N ILE A 31 -19.80 20.25 4.59
CA ILE A 31 -20.87 19.38 5.12
C ILE A 31 -21.28 19.81 6.53
N GLN A 32 -20.33 20.18 7.39
CA GLN A 32 -20.63 20.69 8.74
C GLN A 32 -21.46 21.98 8.69
N TRP A 33 -21.12 22.91 7.81
CA TRP A 33 -21.85 24.16 7.59
C TRP A 33 -23.27 23.92 7.05
N ILE A 34 -23.42 23.01 6.08
CA ILE A 34 -24.75 22.58 5.60
C ILE A 34 -25.55 21.93 6.72
N GLY A 35 -24.91 21.10 7.54
CA GLY A 35 -25.52 20.45 8.70
C GLY A 35 -26.06 21.46 9.71
N TYR A 36 -25.26 22.48 10.02
CA TYR A 36 -25.65 23.57 10.92
C TYR A 36 -26.81 24.40 10.35
N THR A 37 -26.72 24.83 9.08
CA THR A 37 -27.78 25.64 8.43
C THR A 37 -29.10 24.90 8.30
N LEU A 38 -29.08 23.60 8.01
CA LEU A 38 -30.26 22.74 7.90
C LEU A 38 -30.73 22.15 9.25
N HIS A 39 -30.06 22.47 10.37
CA HIS A 39 -30.37 21.97 11.71
C HIS A 39 -30.41 20.43 11.79
N PHE A 40 -29.45 19.76 11.15
CA PHE A 40 -29.27 18.32 11.35
C PHE A 40 -28.73 18.00 12.74
N PRO A 41 -29.08 16.84 13.31
CA PRO A 41 -28.53 16.42 14.60
C PRO A 41 -27.01 16.22 14.51
N ASP A 42 -26.28 16.60 15.55
CA ASP A 42 -24.81 16.66 15.55
C ASP A 42 -24.11 15.34 15.19
N TRP A 43 -24.68 14.21 15.62
CA TRP A 43 -24.14 12.90 15.26
C TRP A 43 -24.19 12.64 13.75
N LEU A 44 -25.22 13.14 13.05
CA LEU A 44 -25.39 12.97 11.60
C LEU A 44 -24.45 13.89 10.83
N THR A 45 -24.24 15.12 11.31
CA THR A 45 -23.31 16.07 10.69
C THR A 45 -21.87 15.59 10.82
N ILE A 46 -21.46 15.11 12.01
CA ILE A 46 -20.14 14.50 12.25
C ILE A 46 -19.99 13.23 11.42
N PHE A 47 -21.00 12.35 11.39
CA PHE A 47 -20.97 11.13 10.60
C PHE A 47 -20.79 11.38 9.10
N LEU A 48 -21.53 12.33 8.52
CA LEU A 48 -21.42 12.68 7.10
C LEU A 48 -20.11 13.40 6.80
N ALA A 49 -19.71 14.37 7.63
CA ALA A 49 -18.49 15.13 7.45
C ALA A 49 -17.24 14.25 7.58
N GLN A 50 -17.14 13.43 8.63
CA GLN A 50 -15.98 12.54 8.83
C GLN A 50 -16.07 11.27 7.98
N GLY A 51 -17.26 10.70 7.80
CA GLY A 51 -17.44 9.46 7.03
C GLY A 51 -17.31 9.67 5.52
N LEU A 52 -18.15 10.53 4.95
CA LEU A 52 -18.12 10.84 3.50
C LEU A 52 -17.01 11.85 3.19
N GLY A 53 -16.99 12.98 3.90
CA GLY A 53 -16.02 14.05 3.66
C GLY A 53 -14.59 13.63 3.96
N GLY A 54 -14.34 13.05 5.13
CA GLY A 54 -13.05 12.45 5.48
C GLY A 54 -12.64 11.35 4.51
N GLY A 55 -13.59 10.51 4.07
CA GLY A 55 -13.35 9.49 3.06
C GLY A 55 -12.87 10.06 1.72
N ILE A 56 -13.48 11.14 1.24
CA ILE A 56 -13.06 11.84 0.01
C ILE A 56 -11.70 12.53 0.21
N ASN A 57 -11.51 13.17 1.36
CA ASN A 57 -10.25 13.81 1.74
C ASN A 57 -9.09 12.82 1.80
N THR A 58 -9.29 11.54 2.14
CA THR A 58 -8.19 10.56 2.05
C THR A 58 -7.77 10.21 0.61
N VAL A 59 -8.62 10.46 -0.40
CA VAL A 59 -8.38 10.04 -1.80
C VAL A 59 -7.80 11.17 -2.64
N LEU A 60 -8.33 12.38 -2.49
CA LEU A 60 -8.01 13.53 -3.34
C LEU A 60 -6.52 13.95 -3.28
N PRO A 61 -5.88 14.06 -2.10
CA PRO A 61 -4.46 14.39 -1.95
C PRO A 61 -3.53 13.43 -2.68
N LEU A 62 -3.94 12.19 -2.88
CA LEU A 62 -3.12 11.17 -3.55
C LEU A 62 -3.16 11.27 -5.09
N VAL A 63 -4.13 12.02 -5.64
CA VAL A 63 -4.36 12.11 -7.09
C VAL A 63 -3.18 12.74 -7.83
N PRO A 64 -2.61 13.89 -7.41
CA PRO A 64 -1.46 14.50 -8.08
C PRO A 64 -0.25 13.59 -8.08
N GLN A 65 0.02 12.95 -6.94
CA GLN A 65 1.16 12.06 -6.75
C GLN A 65 1.13 10.85 -7.68
N ILE A 66 -0.01 10.14 -7.69
CA ILE A 66 -0.21 8.98 -8.55
C ILE A 66 -0.25 9.40 -10.03
N GLY A 67 -0.81 10.57 -10.33
CA GLY A 67 -0.83 11.16 -11.66
C GLY A 67 0.58 11.38 -12.21
N MET A 68 1.46 12.02 -11.44
CA MET A 68 2.85 12.24 -11.81
C MET A 68 3.62 10.92 -11.95
N MET A 69 3.40 9.96 -11.05
CA MET A 69 4.00 8.64 -11.16
C MET A 69 3.58 7.91 -12.45
N TYR A 70 2.29 7.92 -12.82
CA TYR A 70 1.81 7.33 -14.07
C TYR A 70 2.31 8.06 -15.32
N LEU A 71 2.44 9.39 -15.26
CA LEU A 71 3.02 10.18 -16.34
C LEU A 71 4.45 9.73 -16.65
N PHE A 72 5.28 9.63 -15.62
CA PHE A 72 6.67 9.22 -15.78
C PHE A 72 6.83 7.74 -16.13
N LEU A 73 5.99 6.86 -15.60
CA LEU A 73 5.97 5.45 -16.01
C LEU A 73 5.60 5.31 -17.49
N SER A 74 4.58 6.04 -17.96
CA SER A 74 4.19 6.05 -19.37
C SER A 74 5.31 6.62 -20.26
N PHE A 75 6.05 7.61 -19.77
CA PHE A 75 7.23 8.16 -20.45
C PHE A 75 8.37 7.12 -20.58
N LEU A 76 8.64 6.32 -19.55
CA LEU A 76 9.66 5.26 -19.63
C LEU A 76 9.22 4.06 -20.47
N GLU A 77 7.94 3.73 -20.45
CA GLU A 77 7.33 2.69 -21.26
C GLU A 77 7.39 3.06 -22.75
N ASP A 78 6.91 4.25 -23.10
CA ASP A 78 6.95 4.74 -24.48
C ASP A 78 8.39 5.06 -24.91
N SER A 79 9.32 5.53 -24.08
CA SER A 79 10.69 5.81 -24.60
C SER A 79 11.50 4.58 -25.04
N GLY A 80 11.03 3.36 -24.76
CA GLY A 80 11.78 2.12 -25.01
C GLY A 80 12.87 1.84 -23.98
N TYR A 81 12.98 2.66 -22.92
CA TYR A 81 13.95 2.47 -21.83
C TYR A 81 13.75 1.14 -21.10
N MET A 82 12.49 0.72 -20.91
CA MET A 82 12.15 -0.52 -20.20
C MET A 82 12.75 -1.77 -20.86
N ALA A 83 12.77 -1.82 -22.20
CA ALA A 83 13.36 -2.95 -22.93
C ALA A 83 14.89 -3.03 -22.74
N ARG A 84 15.57 -1.89 -22.67
CA ARG A 84 17.02 -1.85 -22.40
C ARG A 84 17.35 -2.19 -20.96
N ALA A 85 16.54 -1.70 -20.02
CA ALA A 85 16.67 -2.04 -18.61
C ALA A 85 16.52 -3.56 -18.38
N ALA A 86 15.58 -4.20 -19.09
CA ALA A 86 15.42 -5.66 -19.08
C ALA A 86 16.67 -6.40 -19.57
N PHE A 87 17.31 -5.92 -20.65
CA PHE A 87 18.56 -6.49 -21.16
C PHE A 87 19.70 -6.40 -20.15
N VAL A 88 19.86 -5.25 -19.49
CA VAL A 88 20.92 -5.06 -18.45
C VAL A 88 20.70 -5.99 -17.25
N MET A 89 19.44 -6.20 -16.86
CA MET A 89 19.11 -7.08 -15.73
C MET A 89 19.00 -8.55 -16.07
N ASP A 90 19.17 -8.94 -17.34
CA ASP A 90 18.97 -10.32 -17.78
C ASP A 90 19.89 -11.28 -17.03
N ARG A 91 21.18 -10.95 -16.86
CA ARG A 91 22.12 -11.80 -16.11
C ARG A 91 21.72 -12.00 -14.64
N LEU A 92 21.20 -10.94 -13.99
CA LEU A 92 20.73 -11.02 -12.60
C LEU A 92 19.46 -11.87 -12.50
N MET A 93 18.52 -11.69 -13.43
CA MET A 93 17.26 -12.45 -13.47
C MET A 93 17.49 -13.92 -13.81
N GLN A 94 18.43 -14.23 -14.71
CA GLN A 94 18.80 -15.60 -15.04
C GLN A 94 19.34 -16.36 -13.82
N ALA A 95 20.11 -15.71 -12.93
CA ALA A 95 20.54 -16.30 -11.67
C ALA A 95 19.34 -16.72 -10.80
N LEU A 96 18.26 -15.92 -10.82
CA LEU A 96 16.99 -16.20 -10.17
C LEU A 96 16.14 -17.24 -10.93
N GLY A 97 16.54 -17.65 -12.14
CA GLY A 97 15.78 -18.57 -13.00
C GLY A 97 14.63 -17.91 -13.75
N LEU A 98 14.71 -16.60 -13.99
CA LEU A 98 13.73 -15.79 -14.70
C LEU A 98 14.38 -15.13 -15.94
N PRO A 99 13.65 -14.90 -17.04
CA PRO A 99 14.16 -14.10 -18.15
C PRO A 99 14.20 -12.62 -17.77
N GLY A 100 15.10 -11.84 -18.39
CA GLY A 100 15.21 -10.38 -18.21
C GLY A 100 13.90 -9.61 -18.41
N LYS A 101 12.99 -10.10 -19.28
CA LYS A 101 11.61 -9.58 -19.44
C LYS A 101 10.85 -9.48 -18.11
N SER A 102 11.12 -10.37 -17.14
CA SER A 102 10.45 -10.38 -15.83
C SER A 102 10.79 -9.17 -14.97
N PHE A 103 11.90 -8.50 -15.25
CA PHE A 103 12.30 -7.29 -14.56
C PHE A 103 11.34 -6.11 -14.82
N VAL A 104 10.74 -6.04 -16.02
CA VAL A 104 9.84 -4.94 -16.39
C VAL A 104 8.59 -4.92 -15.49
N PRO A 105 7.81 -6.02 -15.35
CA PRO A 105 6.73 -6.07 -14.38
C PRO A 105 7.15 -5.74 -12.95
N LEU A 106 8.30 -6.25 -12.49
CA LEU A 106 8.78 -6.03 -11.13
C LEU A 106 9.12 -4.56 -10.84
N ILE A 107 9.75 -3.86 -11.79
CA ILE A 107 9.94 -2.41 -11.70
C ILE A 107 8.61 -1.68 -11.56
N VAL A 108 7.64 -2.02 -12.41
CA VAL A 108 6.33 -1.36 -12.40
C VAL A 108 5.64 -1.54 -11.03
N GLY A 109 5.98 -2.62 -10.29
CA GLY A 109 5.52 -2.89 -8.92
C GLY A 109 5.91 -1.81 -7.91
N PHE A 110 7.08 -1.16 -8.07
CA PHE A 110 7.45 -0.03 -7.22
C PHE A 110 6.51 1.18 -7.37
N GLY A 111 5.79 1.26 -8.50
CA GLY A 111 4.68 2.20 -8.64
C GLY A 111 3.39 1.61 -8.07
N CYS A 112 2.88 0.57 -8.71
CA CYS A 112 1.67 -0.13 -8.27
C CYS A 112 1.76 -1.63 -8.61
N ASN A 113 1.40 -2.46 -7.63
CA ASN A 113 1.45 -3.91 -7.79
C ASN A 113 0.36 -4.46 -8.73
N VAL A 114 -0.73 -3.72 -8.98
CA VAL A 114 -1.80 -4.14 -9.91
C VAL A 114 -1.32 -4.22 -11.37
N PRO A 115 -0.78 -3.14 -11.99
CA PRO A 115 -0.23 -3.20 -13.33
C PRO A 115 1.02 -4.09 -13.40
N SER A 116 1.77 -4.25 -12.30
CA SER A 116 2.87 -5.23 -12.22
C SER A 116 2.37 -6.67 -12.43
N VAL A 117 1.37 -7.10 -11.67
CA VAL A 117 0.79 -8.45 -11.78
C VAL A 117 0.16 -8.69 -13.15
N MET A 118 -0.58 -7.71 -13.69
CA MET A 118 -1.12 -7.80 -15.05
C MET A 118 -0.03 -7.78 -16.13
N GLY A 119 1.05 -7.04 -15.90
CA GLY A 119 2.19 -6.94 -16.81
C GLY A 119 2.91 -8.28 -16.99
N ALA A 120 2.85 -9.17 -16.00
CA ALA A 120 3.42 -10.51 -16.10
C ALA A 120 2.81 -11.37 -17.22
N ARG A 121 1.68 -10.96 -17.82
CA ARG A 121 1.09 -11.59 -19.01
C ARG A 121 1.98 -11.55 -20.26
N THR A 122 2.98 -10.68 -20.29
CA THR A 122 3.95 -10.58 -21.40
C THR A 122 5.03 -11.66 -21.34
N LEU A 123 5.05 -12.46 -20.26
CA LEU A 123 5.98 -13.57 -20.09
C LEU A 123 5.45 -14.82 -20.78
N ASP A 124 6.33 -15.44 -21.57
CA ASP A 124 6.00 -16.55 -22.47
C ASP A 124 5.66 -17.83 -21.68
N ALA A 125 6.38 -18.12 -20.60
CA ALA A 125 6.16 -19.32 -19.80
C ALA A 125 5.25 -19.07 -18.57
N PRO A 126 4.25 -19.94 -18.30
CA PRO A 126 3.34 -19.77 -17.17
C PRO A 126 4.06 -19.83 -15.82
N ARG A 127 5.15 -20.58 -15.74
CA ARG A 127 6.03 -20.66 -14.56
C ARG A 127 6.70 -19.34 -14.25
N GLU A 128 7.26 -18.67 -15.27
CA GLU A 128 7.93 -17.38 -15.14
C GLU A 128 6.92 -16.30 -14.76
N ARG A 129 5.72 -16.34 -15.38
CA ARG A 129 4.59 -15.48 -15.03
C ARG A 129 4.20 -15.63 -13.56
N LEU A 130 4.00 -16.85 -13.08
CA LEU A 130 3.61 -17.07 -11.69
C LEU A 130 4.69 -16.64 -10.70
N MET A 131 5.96 -16.98 -10.93
CA MET A 131 7.06 -16.51 -10.06
C MET A 131 7.09 -14.98 -10.00
N THR A 132 6.96 -14.30 -11.13
CA THR A 132 6.92 -12.84 -11.20
C THR A 132 5.71 -12.26 -10.45
N ILE A 133 4.52 -12.84 -10.62
CA ILE A 133 3.29 -12.46 -9.91
C ILE A 133 3.46 -12.60 -8.38
N MET A 134 4.15 -13.65 -7.93
CA MET A 134 4.36 -13.90 -6.49
C MET A 134 5.46 -13.01 -5.88
N MET A 135 6.38 -12.50 -6.69
CA MET A 135 7.43 -11.56 -6.26
C MET A 135 6.92 -10.11 -6.22
N ALA A 136 5.98 -9.74 -7.11
CA ALA A 136 5.47 -8.37 -7.22
C ALA A 136 4.95 -7.77 -5.90
N PRO A 137 4.15 -8.46 -5.05
CA PRO A 137 3.67 -7.92 -3.77
C PRO A 137 4.74 -7.42 -2.80
N PHE A 138 5.97 -7.93 -2.90
CA PHE A 138 7.08 -7.53 -2.04
C PHE A 138 7.80 -6.27 -2.54
N MET A 139 7.50 -5.81 -3.75
CA MET A 139 7.95 -4.50 -4.22
C MET A 139 7.18 -3.40 -3.49
N SER A 140 7.91 -2.43 -2.95
CA SER A 140 7.34 -1.29 -2.22
C SER A 140 6.68 -0.33 -3.19
N CYS A 141 5.35 -0.32 -3.22
CA CYS A 141 4.58 0.67 -3.97
C CYS A 141 4.66 2.06 -3.32
N GLY A 142 4.35 3.13 -4.07
CA GLY A 142 4.37 4.51 -3.57
C GLY A 142 3.56 4.71 -2.27
N ALA A 143 2.42 4.03 -2.13
CA ALA A 143 1.61 4.06 -0.91
C ALA A 143 2.35 3.58 0.35
N ARG A 144 3.24 2.60 0.21
CA ARG A 144 4.06 2.12 1.33
C ARG A 144 5.13 3.14 1.70
N LEU A 145 5.66 3.88 0.72
CA LEU A 145 6.60 4.96 1.01
C LEU A 145 5.95 6.03 1.89
N ALA A 146 4.73 6.45 1.58
CA ALA A 146 4.01 7.45 2.37
C ALA A 146 3.92 7.00 3.83
N ILE A 147 3.49 5.76 4.10
CA ILE A 147 3.47 5.20 5.47
C ILE A 147 4.87 5.24 6.11
N PHE A 148 5.91 4.83 5.37
CA PHE A 148 7.27 4.84 5.91
C PHE A 148 7.78 6.26 6.20
N ALA A 149 7.41 7.24 5.37
CA ALA A 149 7.79 8.64 5.55
C ALA A 149 7.17 9.22 6.83
N VAL A 150 5.88 8.95 7.10
CA VAL A 150 5.21 9.42 8.32
C VAL A 150 5.87 8.84 9.56
N PHE A 151 6.07 7.52 9.59
CA PHE A 151 6.72 6.86 10.73
C PHE A 151 8.21 7.24 10.85
N ALA A 152 8.91 7.46 9.73
CA ALA A 152 10.29 7.95 9.73
C ALA A 152 10.38 9.35 10.36
N ALA A 153 9.46 10.24 10.02
CA ALA A 153 9.39 11.57 10.60
C ALA A 153 9.07 11.53 12.09
N ALA A 154 8.13 10.69 12.52
CA ALA A 154 7.72 10.60 13.92
C ALA A 154 8.78 9.95 14.83
N PHE A 155 9.40 8.84 14.42
CA PHE A 155 10.24 8.03 15.31
C PHE A 155 11.75 8.11 15.05
N PHE A 156 12.17 8.45 13.83
CA PHE A 156 13.57 8.28 13.40
C PHE A 156 14.29 9.59 13.07
N GLY A 157 13.57 10.71 12.95
CA GLY A 157 14.14 12.04 12.74
C GLY A 157 15.19 12.06 11.61
N GLN A 158 16.43 12.43 11.92
CA GLN A 158 17.55 12.47 10.96
C GLN A 158 17.92 11.10 10.37
N ASN A 159 17.70 10.01 11.11
CA ASN A 159 17.99 8.65 10.66
C ASN A 159 16.82 8.02 9.86
N GLY A 160 15.73 8.76 9.66
CA GLY A 160 14.56 8.31 8.90
C GLY A 160 14.93 7.78 7.51
N ALA A 161 15.94 8.38 6.86
CA ALA A 161 16.38 7.94 5.55
C ALA A 161 16.99 6.56 5.48
N LEU A 162 17.80 6.24 6.49
CA LEU A 162 18.39 4.92 6.59
C LEU A 162 17.31 3.88 6.91
N ALA A 163 16.33 4.23 7.74
CA ALA A 163 15.19 3.36 8.04
C ALA A 163 14.37 3.03 6.79
N VAL A 164 13.94 4.03 6.01
CA VAL A 164 13.20 3.81 4.75
C VAL A 164 14.03 2.99 3.76
N PHE A 165 15.30 3.33 3.57
CA PHE A 165 16.19 2.60 2.67
C PHE A 165 16.34 1.13 3.06
N SER A 166 16.48 0.84 4.35
CA SER A 166 16.58 -0.54 4.85
C SER A 166 15.30 -1.35 4.59
N LEU A 167 14.11 -0.75 4.73
CA LEU A 167 12.83 -1.39 4.41
C LEU A 167 12.70 -1.69 2.91
N TYR A 168 13.13 -0.77 2.04
CA TYR A 168 13.15 -1.00 0.60
C TYR A 168 14.05 -2.16 0.20
N MET A 169 15.28 -2.21 0.75
CA MET A 169 16.19 -3.33 0.52
C MET A 169 15.63 -4.65 1.05
N LEU A 170 15.01 -4.62 2.23
CA LEU A 170 14.35 -5.77 2.81
C LEU A 170 13.24 -6.32 1.89
N GLY A 171 12.41 -5.44 1.31
CA GLY A 171 11.37 -5.83 0.35
C GLY A 171 11.93 -6.53 -0.88
N ILE A 172 13.00 -5.97 -1.48
CA ILE A 172 13.68 -6.57 -2.65
C ILE A 172 14.27 -7.94 -2.28
N VAL A 173 14.94 -8.04 -1.13
CA VAL A 173 15.51 -9.30 -0.64
C VAL A 173 14.40 -10.34 -0.44
N MET A 174 13.27 -9.98 0.18
CA MET A 174 12.15 -10.90 0.37
C MET A 174 11.47 -11.30 -0.93
N ALA A 175 11.40 -10.41 -1.93
CA ALA A 175 10.95 -10.74 -3.27
C ALA A 175 11.85 -11.82 -3.89
N VAL A 176 13.17 -11.60 -3.86
CA VAL A 176 14.18 -12.55 -4.36
C VAL A 176 14.12 -13.89 -3.62
N LEU A 177 14.04 -13.87 -2.29
CA LEU A 177 13.92 -15.08 -1.47
C LEU A 177 12.64 -15.85 -1.78
N THR A 178 11.51 -15.16 -2.01
CA THR A 178 10.26 -15.82 -2.42
C THR A 178 10.39 -16.47 -3.80
N GLY A 179 11.01 -15.78 -4.77
CA GLY A 179 11.29 -16.34 -6.09
C GLY A 179 12.19 -17.58 -6.03
N LEU A 180 13.27 -17.52 -5.26
CA LEU A 180 14.18 -18.67 -5.04
C LEU A 180 13.49 -19.81 -4.31
N MET A 181 12.70 -19.50 -3.28
CA MET A 181 11.90 -20.48 -2.55
C MET A 181 10.98 -21.23 -3.50
N LEU A 182 10.23 -20.53 -4.35
CA LEU A 182 9.34 -21.13 -5.35
C LEU A 182 10.10 -21.94 -6.41
N LYS A 183 11.24 -21.42 -6.91
CA LYS A 183 12.12 -22.13 -7.84
C LYS A 183 12.60 -23.48 -7.30
N TYR A 184 13.02 -23.52 -6.04
CA TYR A 184 13.59 -24.73 -5.44
C TYR A 184 12.55 -25.71 -4.88
N THR A 185 11.35 -25.24 -4.54
CA THR A 185 10.29 -26.07 -3.93
C THR A 185 9.27 -26.57 -4.94
N ILE A 186 8.50 -25.67 -5.56
CA ILE A 186 7.30 -26.00 -6.35
C ILE A 186 7.59 -25.99 -7.86
N MET A 187 8.42 -25.07 -8.36
CA MET A 187 8.54 -24.75 -9.78
C MET A 187 9.97 -24.92 -10.31
N ARG A 188 10.42 -26.17 -10.49
CA ARG A 188 11.72 -26.46 -11.13
C ARG A 188 11.62 -26.43 -12.66
N GLY A 189 12.64 -25.88 -13.30
CA GLY A 189 12.78 -25.77 -14.76
C GLY A 189 13.93 -24.82 -15.12
N GLU A 190 14.45 -24.90 -16.34
CA GLU A 190 15.44 -23.94 -16.87
C GLU A 190 14.75 -22.65 -17.31
N ALA A 191 15.49 -21.53 -17.37
CA ALA A 191 14.97 -20.29 -17.91
C ALA A 191 14.85 -20.40 -19.44
N THR A 192 13.78 -19.85 -20.02
CA THR A 192 13.62 -19.84 -21.48
C THR A 192 14.71 -18.98 -22.13
N PRO A 193 15.30 -19.39 -23.28
CA PRO A 193 16.31 -18.58 -23.97
C PRO A 193 15.76 -17.19 -24.28
N PHE A 194 16.45 -16.18 -23.78
CA PHE A 194 16.06 -14.79 -23.97
C PHE A 194 16.64 -14.23 -25.26
N VAL A 195 15.81 -14.17 -26.31
CA VAL A 195 16.13 -13.42 -27.54
C VAL A 195 15.23 -12.19 -27.58
N MET A 196 15.80 -11.00 -27.42
CA MET A 196 15.10 -9.73 -27.53
C MET A 196 15.85 -8.84 -28.50
N GLU A 197 15.18 -8.44 -29.58
CA GLU A 197 15.68 -7.38 -30.45
C GLU A 197 15.64 -6.06 -29.69
N LEU A 198 16.77 -5.36 -29.60
CA LEU A 198 16.89 -4.12 -28.84
C LEU A 198 16.13 -2.99 -29.57
N PRO A 199 15.06 -2.42 -28.98
CA PRO A 199 14.34 -1.34 -29.64
C PRO A 199 15.16 -0.04 -29.66
N VAL A 200 14.97 0.73 -30.73
CA VAL A 200 15.54 2.08 -30.88
C VAL A 200 14.86 3.03 -29.89
N TYR A 201 15.60 3.97 -29.30
CA TYR A 201 15.00 5.03 -28.50
C TYR A 201 14.06 5.85 -29.39
N HIS A 202 12.83 6.07 -28.92
CA HIS A 202 11.92 6.99 -29.56
C HIS A 202 11.44 8.05 -28.58
N VAL A 203 11.23 9.26 -29.09
CA VAL A 203 10.68 10.35 -28.28
C VAL A 203 9.19 10.07 -28.09
N PRO A 204 8.70 9.96 -26.85
CA PRO A 204 7.30 9.65 -26.60
C PRO A 204 6.42 10.84 -26.98
N HIS A 205 5.26 10.57 -27.57
CA HIS A 205 4.35 11.63 -28.02
C HIS A 205 3.56 12.18 -26.82
N VAL A 206 3.68 13.48 -26.53
CA VAL A 206 3.04 14.12 -25.35
C VAL A 206 1.53 13.84 -25.25
N LYS A 207 0.83 13.83 -26.39
CA LYS A 207 -0.60 13.51 -26.45
C LYS A 207 -0.91 12.08 -25.99
N SER A 208 -0.10 11.10 -26.38
CA SER A 208 -0.22 9.71 -25.92
C SER A 208 -0.01 9.63 -24.41
N LEU A 209 1.06 10.27 -23.93
CA LEU A 209 1.41 10.29 -22.50
C LEU A 209 0.27 10.83 -21.64
N ILE A 210 -0.30 12.00 -21.99
CA ILE A 210 -1.39 12.61 -21.22
C ILE A 210 -2.65 11.74 -21.26
N ILE A 211 -3.03 11.20 -22.42
CA ILE A 211 -4.22 10.35 -22.55
C ILE A 211 -4.07 9.06 -21.73
N GLN A 212 -2.93 8.38 -21.85
CA GLN A 212 -2.67 7.16 -21.08
C GLN A 212 -2.65 7.44 -19.58
N THR A 213 -1.98 8.51 -19.17
CA THR A 213 -1.92 8.94 -17.77
C THR A 213 -3.32 9.23 -17.22
N TRP A 214 -4.12 10.01 -17.95
CA TRP A 214 -5.48 10.34 -17.56
C TRP A 214 -6.39 9.11 -17.46
N GLN A 215 -6.31 8.18 -18.41
CA GLN A 215 -7.08 6.94 -18.37
C GLN A 215 -6.69 6.06 -17.17
N ARG A 216 -5.40 5.91 -16.89
CA ARG A 216 -4.88 5.15 -15.73
C ARG A 216 -5.29 5.82 -14.42
N LEU A 217 -5.15 7.15 -14.33
CA LEU A 217 -5.52 7.94 -13.15
C LEU A 217 -7.02 7.90 -12.89
N LYS A 218 -7.87 8.16 -13.91
CA LYS A 218 -9.34 8.04 -13.78
C LYS A 218 -9.77 6.65 -13.34
N GLY A 219 -9.14 5.61 -13.93
CA GLY A 219 -9.39 4.23 -13.55
C GLY A 219 -9.00 3.92 -12.11
N PHE A 220 -7.96 4.58 -11.58
CA PHE A 220 -7.58 4.50 -10.17
C PHE A 220 -8.59 5.24 -9.29
N VAL A 221 -8.85 6.52 -9.55
CA VAL A 221 -9.75 7.37 -8.74
C VAL A 221 -11.14 6.77 -8.61
N LEU A 222 -11.74 6.27 -9.70
CA LEU A 222 -13.08 5.68 -9.64
C LEU A 222 -13.14 4.34 -8.92
N ARG A 223 -12.12 3.47 -9.09
CA ARG A 223 -12.13 2.14 -8.48
C ARG A 223 -11.68 2.18 -7.02
N ALA A 224 -10.57 2.86 -6.73
CA ALA A 224 -10.06 3.03 -5.38
C ALA A 224 -10.98 3.94 -4.57
N GLY A 225 -11.35 5.10 -5.11
CA GLY A 225 -12.20 6.07 -4.41
C GLY A 225 -13.55 5.48 -3.97
N LYS A 226 -14.21 4.67 -4.81
CA LYS A 226 -15.46 3.99 -4.42
C LYS A 226 -15.27 3.08 -3.21
N VAL A 227 -14.20 2.28 -3.18
CA VAL A 227 -13.92 1.38 -2.06
C VAL A 227 -13.56 2.18 -0.81
N ILE A 228 -12.74 3.21 -0.95
CA ILE A 228 -12.27 4.04 0.16
C ILE A 228 -13.43 4.78 0.83
N ILE A 229 -14.32 5.40 0.05
CA ILE A 229 -15.52 6.08 0.57
C ILE A 229 -16.42 5.10 1.31
N ILE A 230 -16.67 3.91 0.75
CA ILE A 230 -17.49 2.89 1.43
C ILE A 230 -16.86 2.49 2.77
N VAL A 231 -15.55 2.20 2.79
CA VAL A 231 -14.84 1.83 4.02
C VAL A 231 -14.86 2.96 5.04
N SER A 232 -14.63 4.21 4.62
CA SER A 232 -14.65 5.39 5.50
C SER A 232 -16.03 5.61 6.14
N ILE A 233 -17.11 5.46 5.38
CA ILE A 233 -18.48 5.52 5.91
C ILE A 233 -18.70 4.41 6.96
N PHE A 234 -18.25 3.19 6.68
CA PHE A 234 -18.36 2.10 7.65
C PHE A 234 -17.51 2.37 8.91
N LEU A 235 -16.26 2.80 8.75
CA LEU A 235 -15.39 3.11 9.89
C LEU A 235 -15.98 4.24 10.75
N SER A 236 -16.52 5.30 10.13
CA SER A 236 -17.20 6.38 10.83
C SER A 236 -18.44 5.89 11.59
N ALA A 237 -19.21 4.96 11.01
CA ALA A 237 -20.35 4.35 11.70
C ALA A 237 -19.88 3.51 12.91
N PHE A 238 -18.89 2.64 12.73
CA PHE A 238 -18.38 1.79 13.81
C PHE A 238 -17.61 2.57 14.89
N ASN A 239 -17.12 3.77 14.56
CA ASN A 239 -16.53 4.70 15.52
C ASN A 239 -17.62 5.39 16.36
N SER A 240 -18.68 5.87 15.72
CA SER A 240 -19.76 6.65 16.39
C SER A 240 -20.70 5.80 17.25
N PHE A 241 -20.82 4.49 16.99
CA PHE A 241 -21.73 3.59 17.69
C PHE A 241 -20.99 2.52 18.52
N SER A 242 -21.51 2.24 19.72
CA SER A 242 -21.13 1.07 20.53
C SER A 242 -21.70 -0.22 19.95
N LEU A 243 -21.15 -1.37 20.39
CA LEU A 243 -21.67 -2.69 20.00
C LEU A 243 -23.14 -2.93 20.44
N SER A 244 -23.62 -2.14 21.41
CA SER A 244 -25.00 -2.16 21.92
C SER A 244 -25.93 -1.16 21.21
N GLY A 245 -25.45 -0.45 20.18
CA GLY A 245 -26.22 0.50 19.38
C GLY A 245 -26.42 1.89 20.01
N LYS A 246 -25.74 2.19 21.13
CA LYS A 246 -25.72 3.53 21.73
C LYS A 246 -24.63 4.40 21.11
N ILE A 247 -24.89 5.70 20.98
CA ILE A 247 -23.89 6.71 20.60
C ILE A 247 -22.85 6.79 21.72
N VAL A 248 -21.59 6.89 21.35
CA VAL A 248 -20.46 6.85 22.28
C VAL A 248 -19.67 8.14 22.21
N ASP A 249 -19.41 8.75 23.36
CA ASP A 249 -18.62 9.99 23.49
C ASP A 249 -17.11 9.71 23.58
N ASN A 250 -16.70 8.48 23.94
CA ASN A 250 -15.31 8.03 24.03
C ASN A 250 -14.96 6.98 22.97
N ILE A 251 -14.03 7.29 22.08
CA ILE A 251 -13.60 6.40 20.98
C ILE A 251 -13.19 4.98 21.42
N ASN A 252 -12.72 4.83 22.65
CA ASN A 252 -12.29 3.57 23.25
C ASN A 252 -13.43 2.57 23.55
N ASP A 253 -14.68 3.03 23.61
CA ASP A 253 -15.89 2.20 23.81
C ASP A 253 -16.66 1.95 22.50
N SER A 254 -16.12 2.41 21.38
CA SER A 254 -16.70 2.20 20.05
C SER A 254 -16.74 0.71 19.69
N ALA A 255 -17.69 0.34 18.83
CA ALA A 255 -17.77 -1.02 18.27
C ALA A 255 -16.44 -1.39 17.57
N LEU A 256 -15.81 -0.42 16.90
CA LEU A 256 -14.52 -0.59 16.26
C LEU A 256 -13.41 -0.96 17.26
N ALA A 257 -13.33 -0.26 18.39
CA ALA A 257 -12.35 -0.53 19.44
C ALA A 257 -12.55 -1.92 20.05
N SER A 258 -13.80 -2.29 20.36
CA SER A 258 -14.11 -3.57 20.98
C SER A 258 -13.75 -4.78 20.10
N VAL A 259 -14.05 -4.73 18.80
CA VAL A 259 -13.69 -5.81 17.85
C VAL A 259 -12.17 -5.85 17.65
N SER A 260 -11.53 -4.69 17.57
CA SER A 260 -10.09 -4.59 17.29
C SER A 260 -9.26 -5.12 18.45
N ARG A 261 -9.63 -4.81 19.71
CA ARG A 261 -8.96 -5.31 20.92
C ARG A 261 -8.96 -6.83 21.04
N VAL A 262 -9.90 -7.54 20.41
CA VAL A 262 -9.89 -9.02 20.37
C VAL A 262 -8.77 -9.53 19.47
N ILE A 263 -8.42 -8.79 18.41
CA ILE A 263 -7.42 -9.18 17.42
C ILE A 263 -6.02 -8.66 17.80
N THR A 264 -5.94 -7.49 18.45
CA THR A 264 -4.67 -6.83 18.83
C THR A 264 -3.66 -7.73 19.57
N PRO A 265 -4.05 -8.65 20.48
CA PRO A 265 -3.11 -9.54 21.16
C PRO A 265 -2.26 -10.41 20.21
N VAL A 266 -2.77 -10.71 19.00
CA VAL A 266 -2.02 -11.45 17.98
C VAL A 266 -0.78 -10.67 17.52
N PHE A 267 -0.82 -9.33 17.59
CA PHE A 267 0.27 -8.44 17.19
C PHE A 267 1.22 -8.06 18.34
N LYS A 268 0.99 -8.56 19.55
CA LYS A 268 1.88 -8.37 20.71
C LYS A 268 3.33 -8.81 20.45
N PRO A 269 3.62 -9.94 19.77
CA PRO A 269 4.99 -10.34 19.46
C PRO A 269 5.72 -9.40 18.48
N ILE A 270 4.97 -8.57 17.75
CA ILE A 270 5.45 -7.56 16.80
C ILE A 270 5.67 -6.20 17.51
N GLY A 271 5.30 -6.07 18.78
CA GLY A 271 5.45 -4.84 19.54
C GLY A 271 4.24 -3.90 19.48
N VAL A 272 3.09 -4.36 18.95
CA VAL A 272 1.83 -3.63 19.07
C VAL A 272 1.21 -3.97 20.43
N HIS A 273 1.17 -2.98 21.33
CA HIS A 273 0.56 -3.12 22.65
C HIS A 273 -0.97 -3.20 22.58
N GLU A 274 -1.60 -3.81 23.58
CA GLU A 274 -3.06 -4.03 23.64
C GLU A 274 -3.85 -2.71 23.62
N ASP A 275 -3.25 -1.63 24.12
CA ASP A 275 -3.82 -0.28 24.13
C ASP A 275 -3.77 0.42 22.77
N ASN A 276 -2.99 -0.10 21.83
CA ASN A 276 -2.86 0.40 20.47
C ASN A 276 -3.70 -0.41 19.47
N TRP A 277 -5.00 -0.44 19.71
CA TRP A 277 -5.96 -1.07 18.82
C TRP A 277 -6.09 -0.32 17.49
N GLN A 278 -5.79 0.99 17.47
CA GLN A 278 -5.77 1.84 16.27
C GLN A 278 -4.79 1.31 15.23
N ALA A 279 -3.58 0.88 15.63
CA ALA A 279 -2.62 0.23 14.74
C ALA A 279 -3.20 -1.06 14.10
N THR A 280 -3.99 -1.83 14.85
CA THR A 280 -4.65 -3.05 14.33
C THR A 280 -5.70 -2.70 13.28
N VAL A 281 -6.50 -1.65 13.50
CA VAL A 281 -7.45 -1.13 12.51
C VAL A 281 -6.71 -0.65 11.27
N GLY A 282 -5.62 0.11 11.44
CA GLY A 282 -4.77 0.56 10.34
C GLY A 282 -4.24 -0.59 9.47
N LEU A 283 -3.82 -1.71 10.07
CA LEU A 283 -3.41 -2.90 9.30
C LEU A 283 -4.57 -3.50 8.49
N PHE A 284 -5.76 -3.56 9.08
CA PHE A 284 -6.94 -4.11 8.44
C PHE A 284 -7.41 -3.23 7.28
N THR A 285 -7.50 -1.91 7.47
CA THR A 285 -7.84 -0.96 6.40
C THR A 285 -6.79 -0.97 5.30
N GLY A 286 -5.51 -1.09 5.68
CA GLY A 286 -4.40 -1.27 4.75
C GLY A 286 -4.44 -2.56 3.91
N ALA A 287 -5.05 -3.62 4.43
CA ALA A 287 -5.26 -4.85 3.67
C ALA A 287 -6.25 -4.61 2.52
N MET A 288 -7.18 -3.67 2.70
CA MET A 288 -8.09 -3.24 1.64
C MET A 288 -7.39 -2.32 0.65
N ALA A 289 -6.79 -1.23 1.15
CA ALA A 289 -6.05 -0.24 0.37
C ALA A 289 -4.91 0.35 1.22
N LYS A 290 -3.66 0.27 0.74
CA LYS A 290 -2.46 0.67 1.51
C LYS A 290 -2.43 2.15 1.79
N GLU A 291 -2.92 2.91 0.82
CA GLU A 291 -3.04 4.36 0.83
C GLU A 291 -3.88 4.88 2.01
N VAL A 292 -4.82 4.07 2.52
CA VAL A 292 -5.78 4.46 3.55
C VAL A 292 -5.21 4.33 4.97
N VAL A 293 -4.07 3.66 5.14
CA VAL A 293 -3.47 3.41 6.46
C VAL A 293 -3.17 4.72 7.18
N VAL A 294 -2.48 5.65 6.51
CA VAL A 294 -2.09 6.93 7.10
C VAL A 294 -3.33 7.74 7.49
N GLY A 295 -4.31 7.87 6.59
CA GLY A 295 -5.57 8.57 6.88
C GLY A 295 -6.33 7.94 8.05
N THR A 296 -6.44 6.61 8.08
CA THR A 296 -7.10 5.89 9.19
C THR A 296 -6.41 6.18 10.53
N LEU A 297 -5.08 6.06 10.57
CA LEU A 297 -4.31 6.32 11.78
C LEU A 297 -4.40 7.79 12.20
N ASN A 298 -4.33 8.72 11.24
CA ASN A 298 -4.50 10.15 11.51
C ASN A 298 -5.86 10.42 12.18
N THR A 299 -6.95 9.92 11.60
CA THR A 299 -8.28 10.10 12.18
C THR A 299 -8.42 9.45 13.54
N LEU A 300 -7.96 8.20 13.72
CA LEU A 300 -8.14 7.48 14.99
C LEU A 300 -7.25 8.00 16.12
N TYR A 301 -6.02 8.45 15.82
CA TYR A 301 -5.14 9.05 16.83
C TYR A 301 -5.52 10.49 17.14
N THR A 302 -6.03 11.25 16.16
CA THR A 302 -6.53 12.62 16.43
C THR A 302 -7.86 12.58 17.18
N ALA A 303 -8.76 11.65 16.86
CA ALA A 303 -10.04 11.52 17.56
C ALA A 303 -9.92 11.13 19.05
N GLU A 304 -8.76 10.64 19.50
CA GLU A 304 -8.48 10.47 20.94
C GLU A 304 -8.11 11.80 21.63
N ASN A 305 -7.68 12.81 20.87
CA ASN A 305 -7.36 14.17 21.33
C ASN A 305 -8.47 15.21 21.05
N ILE A 306 -9.41 14.97 20.14
CA ILE A 306 -10.50 15.91 19.82
C ILE A 306 -11.63 15.76 20.84
N GLN A 307 -11.38 16.18 22.07
CA GLN A 307 -12.45 16.65 22.97
C GLN A 307 -12.54 18.18 23.04
N ASP A 308 -11.69 18.96 22.34
CA ASP A 308 -11.53 20.40 22.67
C ASP A 308 -11.60 21.43 21.52
N GLU A 309 -11.93 21.09 20.25
CA GLU A 309 -12.20 22.13 19.23
C GLU A 309 -13.59 21.96 18.59
N GLU A 310 -14.56 22.71 19.12
CA GLU A 310 -15.87 22.90 18.50
C GLU A 310 -15.72 23.66 17.18
N PHE A 311 -16.21 23.09 16.08
CA PHE A 311 -16.29 23.78 14.79
C PHE A 311 -17.18 25.02 14.93
N ASN A 312 -16.60 26.21 14.72
CA ASN A 312 -17.32 27.48 14.78
C ASN A 312 -17.91 27.84 13.41
N PRO A 313 -19.24 27.74 13.20
CA PRO A 313 -19.86 27.97 11.90
C PRO A 313 -19.82 29.44 11.45
N ALA A 314 -19.58 30.38 12.37
CA ALA A 314 -19.60 31.82 12.10
C ALA A 314 -18.30 32.34 11.46
N GLU A 315 -17.19 31.60 11.61
CA GLU A 315 -15.88 31.95 11.06
C GLU A 315 -15.58 31.25 9.73
N PHE A 316 -16.41 30.28 9.33
CA PHE A 316 -16.19 29.52 8.10
C PHE A 316 -16.40 30.37 6.84
N ASN A 317 -15.34 30.53 6.04
CA ASN A 317 -15.37 31.16 4.72
C ASN A 317 -14.71 30.27 3.67
N LEU A 318 -15.54 29.63 2.83
CA LEU A 318 -15.08 28.75 1.76
C LEU A 318 -14.08 29.42 0.80
N GLY A 319 -14.28 30.71 0.51
CA GLY A 319 -13.41 31.44 -0.40
C GLY A 319 -12.00 31.60 0.16
N GLU A 320 -11.90 31.96 1.44
CA GLU A 320 -10.63 32.15 2.13
C GLU A 320 -9.85 30.84 2.26
N GLU A 321 -10.52 29.74 2.64
CA GLU A 321 -9.90 28.42 2.71
C GLU A 321 -9.40 27.95 1.33
N LEU A 322 -10.18 28.15 0.25
CA LEU A 322 -9.73 27.81 -1.10
C LEU A 322 -8.55 28.67 -1.57
N PHE A 323 -8.51 29.96 -1.22
CA PHE A 323 -7.36 30.82 -1.53
C PHE A 323 -6.12 30.40 -0.73
N SER A 324 -6.28 30.01 0.55
CA SER A 324 -5.18 29.49 1.37
C SER A 324 -4.61 28.21 0.77
N ALA A 325 -5.46 27.28 0.30
CA ALA A 325 -5.03 26.06 -0.38
C ALA A 325 -4.17 26.34 -1.62
N VAL A 326 -4.53 27.37 -2.40
CA VAL A 326 -3.77 27.79 -3.59
C VAL A 326 -2.44 28.43 -3.19
N ASP A 327 -2.43 29.28 -2.16
CA ASP A 327 -1.19 29.94 -1.70
C ASP A 327 -0.21 28.92 -1.14
N GLU A 328 -0.65 28.01 -0.27
CA GLU A 328 0.16 26.93 0.29
C GLU A 328 0.74 26.02 -0.80
N THR A 329 -0.06 25.71 -1.82
CA THR A 329 0.41 24.95 -2.99
C THR A 329 1.49 25.72 -3.75
N TRP A 330 1.30 27.03 -3.93
CA TRP A 330 2.26 27.87 -4.61
C TRP A 330 3.59 28.01 -3.85
N GLN A 331 3.53 28.12 -2.52
CA GLN A 331 4.73 28.08 -1.67
C GLN A 331 5.41 26.70 -1.74
N SER A 332 4.65 25.62 -1.57
CA SER A 332 5.17 24.24 -1.66
C SER A 332 5.85 23.97 -2.99
N LEU A 333 5.29 24.48 -4.09
CA LEU A 333 5.88 24.35 -5.42
C LEU A 333 7.22 25.10 -5.55
N LYS A 334 7.36 26.28 -4.95
CA LYS A 334 8.64 27.00 -4.91
C LYS A 334 9.68 26.25 -4.07
N ASP A 335 9.26 25.75 -2.92
CA ASP A 335 10.15 25.03 -1.99
C ASP A 335 10.62 23.69 -2.56
N THR A 336 9.80 23.05 -3.37
CA THR A 336 10.12 21.80 -4.07
C THR A 336 11.30 21.93 -5.03
N PHE A 337 11.46 23.10 -5.67
CA PHE A 337 12.60 23.38 -6.55
C PHE A 337 13.83 23.93 -5.80
N SER A 338 13.79 24.02 -4.47
CA SER A 338 14.95 24.38 -3.66
C SER A 338 16.01 23.25 -3.65
N LEU A 339 17.28 23.64 -3.52
CA LEU A 339 18.41 22.72 -3.59
C LEU A 339 18.39 21.68 -2.45
N SER A 340 17.82 22.02 -1.28
CA SER A 340 17.69 21.14 -0.11
C SER A 340 16.74 19.98 -0.35
N VAL A 341 15.57 20.23 -0.96
CA VAL A 341 14.53 19.22 -1.20
C VAL A 341 14.92 18.27 -2.33
N LEU A 342 15.57 18.78 -3.38
CA LEU A 342 16.12 17.97 -4.47
C LEU A 342 17.24 17.01 -3.98
N MET A 343 17.95 17.36 -2.92
CA MET A 343 18.99 16.51 -2.33
C MET A 343 18.45 15.47 -1.35
N ASN A 344 17.24 15.68 -0.79
CA ASN A 344 16.70 14.82 0.26
C ASN A 344 15.32 14.23 -0.10
N PRO A 345 15.27 13.03 -0.73
CA PRO A 345 14.03 12.43 -1.25
C PRO A 345 12.97 12.07 -0.20
N ILE A 346 13.25 12.26 1.09
CA ILE A 346 12.34 11.93 2.19
C ILE A 346 11.55 13.13 2.67
N GLU A 347 12.16 14.32 2.71
CA GLU A 347 11.39 15.56 2.93
C GLU A 347 10.34 15.74 1.84
N ALA A 348 10.71 15.45 0.59
CA ALA A 348 9.81 15.40 -0.55
C ALA A 348 8.58 14.49 -0.35
N SER A 349 8.74 13.37 0.35
CA SER A 349 7.67 12.39 0.56
C SER A 349 6.87 12.64 1.84
N LYS A 350 7.25 13.63 2.68
CA LYS A 350 6.48 14.00 3.87
C LYS A 350 5.13 14.61 3.53
N GLY A 351 5.04 15.34 2.41
CA GLY A 351 3.79 15.94 1.93
C GLY A 351 2.64 14.92 1.90
N ASP A 352 2.86 13.73 1.33
CA ASP A 352 1.85 12.65 1.16
C ASP A 352 1.26 12.09 2.47
N GLY A 353 1.79 12.47 3.63
CA GLY A 353 1.42 11.87 4.90
C GLY A 353 1.67 12.75 6.12
N GLU A 354 1.45 14.06 6.01
CA GLU A 354 1.40 14.89 7.22
C GLU A 354 0.26 14.40 8.13
N MET A 355 0.64 13.60 9.14
CA MET A 355 -0.21 13.41 10.30
C MET A 355 -0.20 14.71 11.10
N GLY A 356 -1.36 15.13 11.61
CA GLY A 356 -1.43 16.29 12.49
C GLY A 356 -0.42 16.15 13.64
N THR A 357 0.19 17.26 14.05
CA THR A 357 1.21 17.27 15.12
C THR A 357 0.72 16.56 16.39
N GLY A 358 -0.57 16.67 16.70
CA GLY A 358 -1.23 15.92 17.79
C GLY A 358 -1.29 14.41 17.56
N ALA A 359 -1.59 13.94 16.35
CA ALA A 359 -1.63 12.51 16.02
C ALA A 359 -0.26 11.85 16.10
N MET A 360 0.79 12.55 15.68
CA MET A 360 2.17 12.07 15.77
C MET A 360 2.60 11.84 17.23
N GLY A 361 2.23 12.75 18.15
CA GLY A 361 2.52 12.60 19.58
C GLY A 361 1.81 11.41 20.21
N VAL A 362 0.52 11.20 19.91
CA VAL A 362 -0.24 10.04 20.40
C VAL A 362 0.33 8.73 19.84
N MET A 363 0.70 8.72 18.56
CA MET A 363 1.31 7.55 17.93
C MET A 363 2.62 7.17 18.62
N ASP A 364 3.48 8.13 18.93
CA ASP A 364 4.74 7.88 19.66
C ASP A 364 4.48 7.26 21.03
N GLN A 365 3.53 7.82 21.79
CA GLN A 365 3.13 7.29 23.10
C GLN A 365 2.56 5.87 23.02
N LYS A 366 1.70 5.57 22.03
CA LYS A 366 1.02 4.27 21.89
C LYS A 366 1.94 3.16 21.39
N PHE A 367 2.93 3.46 20.55
CA PHE A 367 3.94 2.47 20.13
C PHE A 367 5.04 2.29 21.16
N GLY A 368 5.35 3.33 21.95
CA GLY A 368 6.27 3.30 23.09
C GLY A 368 7.76 3.07 22.76
N SER A 369 8.09 2.62 21.55
CA SER A 369 9.48 2.43 21.10
C SER A 369 9.63 2.51 19.59
N ALA A 370 10.75 3.06 19.12
CA ALA A 370 11.11 3.06 17.70
C ALA A 370 11.27 1.64 17.14
N ALA A 371 11.65 0.66 17.96
CA ALA A 371 11.74 -0.74 17.55
C ALA A 371 10.36 -1.35 17.24
N ALA A 372 9.33 -1.04 18.04
CA ALA A 372 7.95 -1.44 17.77
C ALA A 372 7.43 -0.78 16.48
N ALA A 373 7.70 0.51 16.30
CA ALA A 373 7.34 1.23 15.09
C ALA A 373 8.00 0.62 13.84
N TYR A 374 9.31 0.33 13.87
CA TYR A 374 10.00 -0.31 12.74
C TYR A 374 9.47 -1.71 12.44
N SER A 375 9.21 -2.50 13.48
CA SER A 375 8.60 -3.83 13.37
C SER A 375 7.23 -3.76 12.70
N TYR A 376 6.40 -2.79 13.09
CA TYR A 376 5.13 -2.50 12.43
C TYR A 376 5.32 -2.15 10.96
N LEU A 377 6.34 -1.36 10.60
CA LEU A 377 6.65 -1.06 9.20
C LEU A 377 7.11 -2.29 8.40
N ILE A 378 7.90 -3.19 8.98
CA ILE A 378 8.24 -4.50 8.35
C ILE A 378 6.96 -5.28 8.08
N PHE A 379 6.04 -5.31 9.05
CA PHE A 379 4.78 -6.00 8.87
C PHE A 379 3.97 -5.36 7.73
N VAL A 380 3.80 -4.04 7.72
CA VAL A 380 3.10 -3.27 6.68
C VAL A 380 3.73 -3.48 5.28
N LEU A 381 5.05 -3.61 5.23
CA LEU A 381 5.80 -3.86 4.00
C LEU A 381 5.46 -5.23 3.39
N LEU A 382 5.42 -6.29 4.20
CA LEU A 382 5.44 -7.67 3.69
C LEU A 382 4.08 -8.38 3.74
N TYR A 383 3.12 -7.85 4.52
CA TYR A 383 1.84 -8.51 4.69
C TYR A 383 0.98 -8.44 3.42
N VAL A 384 -0.23 -9.02 3.55
CA VAL A 384 -1.32 -9.08 2.59
C VAL A 384 -1.29 -7.95 1.54
N PRO A 385 -1.19 -8.27 0.23
CA PRO A 385 -1.31 -7.27 -0.82
C PRO A 385 -2.71 -6.64 -0.82
N CYS A 386 -2.89 -5.43 -1.35
CA CYS A 386 -4.22 -4.81 -1.36
C CYS A 386 -5.25 -5.62 -2.19
N ILE A 387 -6.54 -5.44 -1.92
CA ILE A 387 -7.63 -6.21 -2.56
C ILE A 387 -7.56 -6.14 -4.09
N SER A 388 -7.17 -4.99 -4.65
CA SER A 388 -7.01 -4.81 -6.10
C SER A 388 -5.91 -5.72 -6.68
N VAL A 389 -4.81 -5.90 -5.96
CA VAL A 389 -3.72 -6.81 -6.33
C VAL A 389 -4.17 -8.26 -6.16
N MET A 390 -4.89 -8.61 -5.09
CA MET A 390 -5.44 -9.96 -4.94
C MET A 390 -6.36 -10.33 -6.11
N GLY A 391 -7.24 -9.41 -6.50
CA GLY A 391 -8.12 -9.58 -7.65
C GLY A 391 -7.34 -9.76 -8.95
N ALA A 392 -6.25 -9.01 -9.14
CA ALA A 392 -5.34 -9.20 -10.27
C ALA A 392 -4.65 -10.57 -10.22
N ILE A 393 -4.13 -11.00 -9.07
CA ILE A 393 -3.48 -12.32 -8.90
C ILE A 393 -4.48 -13.43 -9.23
N ALA A 394 -5.72 -13.34 -8.73
CA ALA A 394 -6.76 -14.33 -8.99
C ALA A 394 -7.15 -14.42 -10.47
N ARG A 395 -7.12 -13.29 -11.19
CA ARG A 395 -7.41 -13.20 -12.62
C ARG A 395 -6.26 -13.70 -13.49
N GLU A 396 -5.02 -13.40 -13.11
CA GLU A 396 -3.83 -13.72 -13.90
C GLU A 396 -3.24 -15.11 -13.58
N SER A 397 -3.59 -15.70 -12.44
CA SER A 397 -3.13 -17.04 -12.05
C SER A 397 -4.31 -17.94 -11.66
N SER A 398 -4.67 -18.01 -10.38
CA SER A 398 -5.84 -18.72 -9.88
C SER A 398 -6.22 -18.23 -8.47
N ARG A 399 -7.43 -18.57 -8.00
CA ARG A 399 -7.83 -18.31 -6.60
C ARG A 399 -6.96 -19.04 -5.57
N GLY A 400 -6.43 -20.22 -5.91
CA GLY A 400 -5.51 -20.96 -5.03
C GLY A 400 -4.18 -20.23 -4.84
N TRP A 401 -3.62 -19.71 -5.93
CA TRP A 401 -2.39 -18.90 -5.91
C TRP A 401 -2.59 -17.53 -5.23
N MET A 402 -3.77 -16.93 -5.36
CA MET A 402 -4.15 -15.76 -4.55
C MET A 402 -4.13 -16.07 -3.05
N GLY A 403 -4.78 -17.16 -2.63
CA GLY A 403 -4.77 -17.60 -1.23
C GLY A 403 -3.35 -17.90 -0.72
N PHE A 404 -2.54 -18.55 -1.55
CA PHE A 404 -1.13 -18.79 -1.24
C PHE A 404 -0.34 -17.47 -1.07
N SER A 405 -0.54 -16.48 -1.93
CA SER A 405 0.10 -15.15 -1.81
C SER A 405 -0.27 -14.44 -0.50
N ILE A 406 -1.54 -14.48 -0.10
CA ILE A 406 -2.01 -13.88 1.15
C ILE A 406 -1.38 -14.57 2.36
N LEU A 407 -1.44 -15.91 2.42
CA LEU A 407 -0.92 -16.68 3.54
C LEU A 407 0.60 -16.61 3.63
N TRP A 408 1.29 -16.67 2.49
CA TRP A 408 2.74 -16.55 2.40
C TRP A 408 3.22 -15.16 2.83
N GLY A 409 2.57 -14.10 2.35
CA GLY A 409 2.86 -12.73 2.77
C GLY A 409 2.64 -12.52 4.27
N LEU A 410 1.52 -12.99 4.82
CA LEU A 410 1.26 -12.95 6.26
C LEU A 410 2.30 -13.70 7.08
N ASN A 411 2.67 -14.91 6.65
CA ASN A 411 3.69 -15.70 7.34
C ASN A 411 5.04 -14.99 7.34
N ILE A 412 5.50 -14.50 6.19
CA ILE A 412 6.76 -13.75 6.08
C ILE A 412 6.73 -12.49 6.94
N ALA A 413 5.66 -11.68 6.82
CA ALA A 413 5.51 -10.43 7.54
C ALA A 413 5.54 -10.64 9.06
N TYR A 414 4.73 -11.58 9.54
CA TYR A 414 4.64 -11.90 10.95
C TYR A 414 5.97 -12.44 11.49
N SER A 415 6.61 -13.34 10.73
CA SER A 415 7.88 -13.94 11.12
C SER A 415 8.99 -12.90 11.23
N LEU A 416 9.17 -12.07 10.19
CA LEU A 416 10.27 -11.13 10.16
C LEU A 416 10.08 -9.97 11.13
N ALA A 417 8.85 -9.45 11.26
CA ALA A 417 8.55 -8.39 12.22
C ALA A 417 8.72 -8.89 13.67
N THR A 418 8.23 -10.10 13.99
CA THR A 418 8.42 -10.71 15.31
C THR A 418 9.90 -10.95 15.60
N LEU A 419 10.66 -11.52 14.66
CA LEU A 419 12.11 -11.74 14.84
C LEU A 419 12.84 -10.41 15.08
N PHE A 420 12.53 -9.37 14.32
CA PHE A 420 13.15 -8.06 14.49
C PHE A 420 12.85 -7.47 15.89
N TYR A 421 11.57 -7.39 16.27
CA TYR A 421 11.18 -6.78 17.54
C TYR A 421 11.72 -7.56 18.75
N GLN A 422 11.64 -8.89 18.71
CA GLN A 422 12.11 -9.74 19.82
C GLN A 422 13.63 -9.77 19.96
N VAL A 423 14.37 -9.63 18.85
CA VAL A 423 15.83 -9.47 18.90
C VAL A 423 16.19 -8.09 19.47
N ALA A 424 15.48 -7.04 19.06
CA ALA A 424 15.71 -5.69 19.56
C ALA A 424 15.34 -5.51 21.05
N SER A 425 14.29 -6.20 21.52
CA SER A 425 13.80 -6.15 22.91
C SER A 425 14.36 -7.25 23.81
N TYR A 426 15.32 -8.04 23.32
CA TYR A 426 15.87 -9.21 24.02
C TYR A 426 16.39 -8.92 25.43
N SER A 427 16.97 -7.72 25.63
CA SER A 427 17.49 -7.29 26.93
C SER A 427 16.41 -7.03 27.98
N GLN A 428 15.18 -6.74 27.57
CA GLN A 428 14.06 -6.42 28.46
C GLN A 428 13.32 -7.69 28.91
N HIS A 429 13.08 -8.63 28.00
CA HIS A 429 12.31 -9.86 28.27
C HIS A 429 12.93 -11.12 27.64
N PRO A 430 14.06 -11.64 28.17
CA PRO A 430 14.85 -12.67 27.50
C PRO A 430 14.11 -14.01 27.33
N THR A 431 13.31 -14.43 28.30
CA THR A 431 12.57 -15.71 28.24
C THR A 431 11.47 -15.67 27.18
N TYR A 432 10.65 -14.60 27.18
CA TYR A 432 9.57 -14.44 26.21
C TYR A 432 10.10 -14.30 24.78
N SER A 433 11.12 -13.46 24.57
CA SER A 433 11.73 -13.27 23.25
C SER A 433 12.32 -14.56 22.69
N LEU A 434 12.98 -15.39 23.51
CA LEU A 434 13.49 -16.70 23.07
C LEU A 434 12.37 -17.63 22.62
N VAL A 435 11.27 -17.74 23.37
CA VAL A 435 10.15 -18.60 23.01
C VAL A 435 9.53 -18.15 21.68
N CYS A 436 9.29 -16.85 21.51
CA CYS A 436 8.74 -16.31 20.26
C CYS A 436 9.67 -16.58 19.06
N ILE A 437 10.98 -16.35 19.22
CA ILE A 437 11.97 -16.59 18.15
C ILE A 437 11.99 -18.06 17.76
N LEU A 438 12.06 -18.98 18.73
CA LEU A 438 12.08 -20.42 18.46
C LEU A 438 10.77 -20.90 17.82
N ALA A 439 9.62 -20.40 18.28
CA ALA A 439 8.32 -20.73 17.70
C ALA A 439 8.23 -20.31 16.24
N VAL A 440 8.67 -19.09 15.90
CA VAL A 440 8.69 -18.58 14.52
C VAL A 440 9.63 -19.41 13.64
N ILE A 441 10.84 -19.72 14.11
CA ILE A 441 11.79 -20.54 13.35
C ILE A 441 11.23 -21.93 13.08
N LEU A 442 10.67 -22.59 14.11
CA LEU A 442 10.09 -23.93 13.98
C LEU A 442 8.90 -23.93 13.03
N PHE A 443 8.01 -22.93 13.12
CA PHE A 443 6.88 -22.78 12.20
C PHE A 443 7.34 -22.67 10.74
N ASN A 444 8.34 -21.84 10.46
CA ASN A 444 8.87 -21.67 9.09
C ASN A 444 9.55 -22.95 8.57
N ILE A 445 10.27 -23.68 9.42
CA ILE A 445 10.85 -24.98 9.05
C ILE A 445 9.75 -25.97 8.65
N VAL A 446 8.67 -26.04 9.44
CA VAL A 446 7.51 -26.90 9.14
C VAL A 446 6.84 -26.49 7.83
N VAL A 447 6.58 -25.19 7.63
CA VAL A 447 5.96 -24.67 6.39
C VAL A 447 6.81 -25.00 5.16
N ILE A 448 8.12 -24.73 5.20
CA ILE A 448 9.03 -25.05 4.09
C ILE A 448 9.10 -26.56 3.87
N GLY A 449 9.11 -27.36 4.95
CA GLY A 449 9.08 -28.82 4.87
C GLY A 449 7.80 -29.36 4.22
N LEU A 450 6.64 -28.80 4.57
CA LEU A 450 5.36 -29.13 3.97
C LEU A 450 5.30 -28.74 2.49
N LEU A 451 5.80 -27.55 2.14
CA LEU A 451 5.85 -27.09 0.75
C LEU A 451 6.77 -27.97 -0.12
N ARG A 452 7.90 -28.44 0.44
CA ARG A 452 8.77 -29.42 -0.22
C ARG A 452 8.10 -30.78 -0.41
N ARG A 453 7.24 -31.22 0.52
CA ARG A 453 6.47 -32.48 0.41
C ARG A 453 5.28 -32.37 -0.55
N ALA A 454 4.59 -31.23 -0.56
CA ALA A 454 3.48 -30.95 -1.46
C ALA A 454 3.88 -30.85 -2.95
N ARG A 455 5.19 -30.86 -3.24
CA ARG A 455 5.81 -30.83 -4.56
C ARG A 455 5.19 -31.77 -5.59
N SER A 456 4.80 -32.99 -5.23
CA SER A 456 4.25 -33.97 -6.19
C SER A 456 2.78 -33.73 -6.56
N ARG A 457 2.09 -32.80 -5.87
CA ARG A 457 0.65 -32.58 -6.01
C ARG A 457 0.28 -31.25 -6.68
N VAL A 458 1.23 -30.34 -6.87
CA VAL A 458 0.99 -29.05 -7.52
C VAL A 458 1.19 -29.20 -9.03
N ASN A 459 0.11 -29.55 -9.74
CA ASN A 459 0.09 -29.50 -11.19
C ASN A 459 0.08 -28.04 -11.64
N ILE A 460 1.20 -27.59 -12.22
CA ILE A 460 1.37 -26.27 -12.85
C ILE A 460 0.35 -26.09 -14.00
N GLU A 461 -0.19 -27.17 -14.57
CA GLU A 461 -1.21 -27.16 -15.61
C GLU A 461 -2.54 -26.48 -15.20
N LEU A 462 -2.83 -26.32 -13.91
CA LEU A 462 -3.99 -25.56 -13.43
C LEU A 462 -3.87 -24.03 -13.61
N LEU A 463 -2.69 -23.53 -14.02
CA LEU A 463 -2.49 -22.11 -14.38
C LEU A 463 -3.00 -21.77 -15.78
N ALA A 464 -3.21 -22.78 -16.62
CA ALA A 464 -3.98 -22.58 -17.82
C ALA A 464 -5.46 -22.72 -17.44
N THR A 465 -6.14 -21.59 -17.29
CA THR A 465 -7.52 -21.52 -17.78
C THR A 465 -7.51 -21.72 -19.31
N ARG A 466 -6.99 -22.85 -19.79
CA ARG A 466 -7.51 -23.43 -21.02
C ARG A 466 -8.94 -23.75 -20.64
N LYS A 467 -9.87 -22.88 -21.05
CA LYS A 467 -11.12 -23.42 -21.55
C LYS A 467 -10.68 -24.50 -22.53
N SER A 468 -10.80 -25.76 -22.12
CA SER A 468 -10.57 -26.86 -23.04
C SER A 468 -11.56 -26.66 -24.19
N VAL A 469 -11.20 -27.08 -25.39
CA VAL A 469 -12.15 -27.06 -26.52
C VAL A 469 -13.47 -27.71 -26.07
N SER A 470 -13.39 -28.77 -25.27
CA SER A 470 -14.56 -29.39 -24.62
C SER A 470 -15.37 -28.48 -23.69
N SER A 471 -14.76 -27.59 -22.89
CA SER A 471 -15.52 -26.66 -22.03
C SER A 471 -16.08 -25.45 -22.79
N CYS A 472 -15.47 -25.07 -23.92
CA CYS A 472 -16.05 -24.09 -24.84
C CYS A 472 -17.26 -24.68 -25.58
N CYS A 473 -17.15 -25.90 -26.09
CA CYS A 473 -18.23 -26.54 -26.86
C CYS A 473 -19.37 -27.07 -25.98
N ALA A 474 -19.13 -27.38 -24.70
CA ALA A 474 -20.20 -27.76 -23.77
C ALA A 474 -21.14 -26.59 -23.39
N ALA A 475 -20.70 -25.35 -23.59
CA ALA A 475 -21.50 -24.15 -23.29
C ALA A 475 -22.26 -23.61 -24.52
N SER A 476 -21.98 -24.10 -25.74
CA SER A 476 -22.73 -23.72 -26.94
C SER A 476 -23.86 -24.72 -27.19
N THR A 477 -25.10 -24.29 -27.01
CA THR A 477 -26.30 -25.06 -27.40
C THR A 477 -26.50 -25.13 -28.91
N THR A 478 -25.64 -24.45 -29.68
CA THR A 478 -25.60 -24.46 -31.15
C THR A 478 -24.28 -25.12 -31.56
N GLY A 479 -24.35 -26.23 -32.29
CA GLY A 479 -23.25 -27.16 -32.57
C GLY A 479 -22.09 -26.66 -33.44
N ASP A 480 -21.85 -25.35 -33.51
CA ASP A 480 -20.75 -24.76 -34.27
C ASP A 480 -19.71 -24.20 -33.30
N CYS A 481 -18.62 -24.94 -33.14
CA CYS A 481 -17.49 -24.58 -32.30
C CYS A 481 -16.32 -24.22 -33.22
N HIS A 482 -16.03 -22.92 -33.36
CA HIS A 482 -14.90 -22.38 -34.14
C HIS A 482 -13.65 -22.18 -33.28
#